data_AF-A0A3C0ED18-F1
#
_entry.id   AF-A0A3C0ED18-F1
#
_cell.length_a   1.000
_cell.length_b   1.000
_cell.length_c   1.000
_cell.angle_alpha   90.00
_cell.angle_beta   90.00
_cell.angle_gamma   90.00
#
_symmetry.space_group_name_H-M   'P 1'
#
loop_
_entity.id
_entity.type
_entity.pdbx_description
1 polymer ?
#
loop_
_entity_poly.entity_id
_entity_poly.type
_entity_poly.pdbx_seq_one_letter_code
_entity_poly.pdbx_strand_id
1 'polypeptide(L)' 'MPRKKPTRSNGTEDSEVAIAQSPEGMPEGLNAGDLVDSYTKMILVRTLDERIWALNRQGKVPIAASCQGHEAAQLGSL' A
#
# COMPACT_ATOMS: atom_id res chain seq x y z
N MET A 1 27.49 -17.05 -9.83
CA MET A 1 27.78 -15.62 -10.09
C MET A 1 27.01 -14.76 -9.09
N PRO A 2 27.67 -13.89 -8.30
CA PRO A 2 26.97 -13.04 -7.35
C PRO A 2 26.22 -11.91 -8.07
N ARG A 3 24.91 -11.81 -7.87
CA ARG A 3 24.07 -10.74 -8.45
C ARG A 3 24.31 -9.42 -7.71
N LYS A 4 24.74 -8.39 -8.45
CA LYS A 4 24.89 -7.02 -7.94
C LYS A 4 23.50 -6.47 -7.58
N LYS A 5 23.26 -6.16 -6.30
CA LYS A 5 22.02 -5.53 -5.85
C LYS A 5 21.90 -4.16 -6.51
N PRO A 6 20.78 -3.80 -7.16
CA PRO A 6 20.57 -2.43 -7.61
C PRO A 6 20.36 -1.56 -6.37
N THR A 7 21.24 -0.60 -6.17
CA THR A 7 21.08 0.48 -5.19
C THR A 7 19.88 1.31 -5.64
N ARG A 8 18.76 1.21 -4.94
CA ARG A 8 17.63 2.12 -5.13
C ARG A 8 18.07 3.46 -4.55
N SER A 9 18.42 4.41 -5.41
CA SER A 9 18.54 5.81 -5.04
C SER A 9 17.15 6.26 -4.60
N ASN A 10 16.97 6.48 -3.30
CA ASN A 10 15.86 7.28 -2.83
C ASN A 10 16.18 8.73 -3.19
N GLY A 11 15.96 9.06 -4.47
CA GLY A 11 15.65 10.43 -4.85
C GLY A 11 14.29 10.72 -4.24
N THR A 12 14.26 11.62 -3.28
CA THR A 12 13.05 12.36 -2.90
C THR A 12 12.66 13.17 -4.13
N GLU A 13 12.08 12.52 -5.12
CA GLU A 13 11.36 13.18 -6.19
C GLU A 13 9.99 13.44 -5.60
N ASP A 14 9.81 14.68 -5.13
CA ASP A 14 8.52 15.26 -4.82
C ASP A 14 7.61 14.99 -6.00
N SER A 15 6.78 13.96 -5.86
CA SER A 15 5.71 13.71 -6.81
C SER A 15 4.71 14.81 -6.57
N GLU A 16 4.82 15.88 -7.35
CA GLU A 16 3.70 16.80 -7.59
C GLU A 16 2.58 15.99 -8.24
N VAL A 17 1.85 15.28 -7.40
CA VAL A 17 0.57 14.68 -7.76
C VAL A 17 -0.34 15.86 -8.05
N ALA A 18 -0.73 16.03 -9.32
CA ALA A 18 -1.64 17.06 -9.76
C ALA A 18 -2.84 17.15 -8.80
N ILE A 19 -2.91 18.25 -8.05
CA ILE A 19 -3.89 18.46 -7.00
C ILE A 19 -5.24 18.66 -7.69
N ALA A 20 -6.05 17.60 -7.73
CA ALA A 20 -7.49 17.76 -7.85
C ALA A 20 -7.93 18.64 -6.67
N GLN A 21 -8.67 19.72 -6.96
CA GLN A 21 -9.12 20.72 -6.00
C GLN A 21 -9.48 20.09 -4.64
N SER A 22 -8.94 20.65 -3.55
CA SER A 22 -9.22 20.19 -2.19
C SER A 22 -10.73 20.07 -1.99
N PRO A 23 -11.26 18.86 -1.74
CA PRO A 23 -12.70 18.69 -1.58
C PRO A 23 -13.15 19.50 -0.37
N GLU A 24 -14.20 20.30 -0.53
CA GLU A 24 -14.82 21.02 0.59
C GLU A 24 -15.23 20.00 1.68
N GLY A 25 -14.80 20.22 2.92
CA GLY A 25 -15.15 19.37 4.08
C GLY A 25 -14.09 18.35 4.54
N MET A 26 -12.83 18.49 4.12
CA MET A 26 -11.73 17.63 4.60
C MET A 26 -11.43 17.87 6.10
N PRO A 27 -11.27 16.83 6.93
CA PRO A 27 -10.93 16.98 8.35
C PRO A 27 -9.55 17.62 8.54
N GLU A 28 -9.37 18.30 9.68
CA GLU A 28 -8.12 18.99 10.02
C GLU A 28 -6.94 17.99 10.09
N GLY A 29 -5.82 18.34 9.47
CA GLY A 29 -4.62 17.51 9.45
C GLY A 29 -4.62 16.41 8.37
N LEU A 30 -5.63 16.35 7.49
CA LEU A 30 -5.67 15.43 6.36
C LEU A 30 -5.55 16.19 5.04
N ASN A 31 -4.69 15.72 4.14
CA ASN A 31 -4.54 16.24 2.79
C ASN A 31 -5.07 15.24 1.74
N ALA A 32 -5.38 15.73 0.54
CA ALA A 32 -5.75 14.90 -0.61
C ALA A 32 -4.66 13.85 -0.94
N GLY A 33 -3.38 14.20 -0.78
CA GLY A 33 -2.26 13.26 -0.93
C GLY A 33 -2.36 12.07 0.02
N ASP A 34 -2.76 12.30 1.27
CA ASP A 34 -2.89 11.23 2.27
C ASP A 34 -3.99 10.23 1.90
N LEU A 35 -5.07 10.70 1.26
CA LEU A 35 -6.12 9.83 0.74
C LEU A 35 -5.62 8.95 -0.41
N VAL A 36 -4.88 9.52 -1.35
CA VAL A 36 -4.30 8.78 -2.48
C VAL A 36 -3.31 7.74 -1.98
N ASP A 37 -2.47 8.11 -1.01
CA ASP A 37 -1.52 7.21 -0.37
C ASP A 37 -2.23 6.08 0.39
N SER A 38 -3.28 6.40 1.14
CA SER A 38 -4.08 5.41 1.89
C SER A 38 -4.75 4.43 0.94
N TYR A 39 -5.33 4.92 -0.16
CA TYR A 39 -5.92 4.06 -1.19
C TYR A 39 -4.88 3.17 -1.85
N THR A 40 -3.70 3.71 -2.18
CA THR A 40 -2.58 2.95 -2.73
C THR A 40 -2.15 1.83 -1.79
N LYS A 41 -2.06 2.11 -0.48
CA LYS A 41 -1.76 1.10 0.54
C LYS A 41 -2.85 0.03 0.64
N MET A 42 -4.13 0.39 0.57
CA MET A 42 -5.23 -0.59 0.57
C MET A 42 -5.11 -1.57 -0.60
N ILE A 43 -4.84 -1.08 -1.81
CA ILE A 43 -4.64 -1.92 -3.00
C ILE A 43 -3.39 -2.81 -2.85
N LEU A 44 -2.31 -2.26 -2.28
CA LEU A 44 -1.10 -3.03 -1.99
C LEU A 44 -1.40 -4.20 -1.04
N VAL A 45 -2.12 -3.94 0.07
CA VAL A 45 -2.51 -4.97 1.04
C VAL A 45 -3.35 -6.06 0.37
N ARG A 46 -4.35 -5.68 -0.44
CA ARG A 46 -5.18 -6.65 -1.18
C ARG A 46 -4.34 -7.54 -2.12
N THR A 47 -3.43 -6.92 -2.86
CA THR A 47 -2.58 -7.63 -3.83
C THR A 47 -1.62 -8.59 -3.11
N LEU A 48 -1.08 -8.16 -1.97
CA LEU A 48 -0.22 -9.00 -1.14
C LEU A 48 -1.00 -10.19 -0.56
N ASP A 49 -2.22 -9.99 -0.09
CA ASP A 49 -3.05 -11.05 0.46
C ASP A 49 -3.35 -12.13 -0.58
N GLU A 50 -3.78 -11.73 -1.77
CA GLU A 50 -4.00 -12.65 -2.89
C GLU A 50 -2.73 -13.43 -3.25
N ARG A 51 -1.57 -12.77 -3.19
CA ARG A 51 -0.29 -13.42 -3.45
C ARG A 51 0.08 -14.42 -2.36
N ILE A 52 -0.14 -14.10 -1.09
CA ILE A 52 0.08 -15.01 0.04
C ILE A 52 -0.80 -16.24 -0.13
N TRP A 53 -2.06 -16.05 -0.52
CA TRP A 53 -2.99 -17.14 -0.76
C TRP A 53 -2.55 -18.04 -1.92
N ALA A 54 -2.08 -17.46 -3.02
CA ALA A 54 -1.49 -18.21 -4.13
C ALA A 54 -0.23 -19.00 -3.72
N LEU A 55 0.60 -18.44 -2.84
CA LEU A 55 1.79 -19.12 -2.30
C LEU A 55 1.42 -20.26 -1.33
N ASN A 56 0.36 -20.09 -0.54
CA ASN A 56 -0.17 -21.15 0.32
C ASN A 56 -0.65 -22.35 -0.49
N ARG A 57 -1.38 -22.11 -1.59
CA ARG A 57 -1.78 -23.17 -2.55
C ARG A 57 -0.61 -23.86 -3.24
N GLN A 58 0.55 -23.20 -3.34
CA GLN A 58 1.79 -23.79 -3.85
C GLN A 58 2.60 -24.53 -2.78
N GLY A 59 2.13 -24.55 -1.52
CA GLY A 59 2.86 -25.13 -0.38
C GLY A 59 4.07 -24.32 0.07
N LYS A 60 4.21 -23.06 -0.38
CA LYS A 60 5.35 -22.18 -0.04
C LYS A 60 5.12 -21.36 1.22
N VAL A 61 3.87 -21.20 1.63
CA VAL A 61 3.49 -20.54 2.88
C VAL A 61 2.64 -21.54 3.66
N PRO A 62 3.00 -21.90 4.90
CA PRO A 62 2.31 -22.97 5.64
C PRO A 62 0.89 -22.56 6.08
N ILE A 63 0.67 -21.28 6.40
CA ILE A 63 -0.63 -20.75 6.83
C ILE A 63 -0.85 -19.39 6.17
N ALA A 64 -2.04 -19.19 5.59
CA ALA A 64 -2.50 -17.89 5.10
C ALA A 64 -3.78 -17.50 5.85
N ALA A 65 -3.74 -16.36 6.55
CA ALA A 65 -4.90 -15.75 7.16
C ALA A 65 -5.21 -14.46 6.39
N SER A 66 -6.32 -14.47 5.67
CA SER A 66 -6.69 -13.35 4.80
C SER A 66 -7.19 -12.16 5.60
N CYS A 67 -6.78 -10.96 5.20
CA CYS A 67 -7.29 -9.69 5.73
C CYS A 67 -8.28 -8.99 4.79
N GLN A 68 -8.87 -9.72 3.82
CA GLN A 68 -9.86 -9.17 2.91
C GLN A 68 -11.00 -8.50 3.68
N GLY A 69 -11.29 -7.24 3.33
CA GLY A 69 -12.31 -6.42 3.96
C GLY A 69 -11.85 -5.67 5.21
N HIS A 70 -10.61 -5.89 5.68
CA HIS A 70 -10.03 -5.23 6.86
C HIS A 70 -8.90 -4.27 6.51
N GLU A 71 -8.68 -3.96 5.22
CA GLU A 71 -7.54 -3.17 4.76
C GLU A 71 -7.54 -1.75 5.33
N ALA A 72 -8.70 -1.08 5.28
CA ALA A 72 -8.85 0.27 5.82
C ALA A 72 -8.77 0.30 7.34
N ALA A 73 -9.33 -0.70 8.02
CA ALA A 73 -9.30 -0.80 9.48
C ALA A 73 -7.87 -0.92 10.01
N GLN A 74 -7.01 -1.66 9.29
CA GLN A 74 -5.61 -1.82 9.66
C GLN A 74 -4.75 -0.59 9.36
N LEU A 75 -5.11 0.20 8.36
CA LEU A 75 -4.44 1.48 8.08
C LEU A 75 -4.86 2.58 9.05
N GLY A 76 -6.14 2.61 9.45
CA GLY A 76 -6.67 3.62 10.36
C GLY A 76 -6.29 3.42 11.83
N SER A 77 -5.73 2.26 12.20
CA SER A 77 -5.25 2.02 13.56
C SER A 77 -3.84 2.54 13.84
N LEU A 78 -3.13 3.03 12.81
CA LEU A 78 -1.73 3.47 12.87
C LEU A 78 -1.59 4.95 13.22
#